data_AF-A0A932WPS5-F1
#
_entry.id   AF-A0A932WPS5-F1
#
_cell.length_a   1.000
_cell.length_b   1.000
_cell.length_c   1.000
_cell.angle_alpha   90.00
_cell.angle_beta   90.00
_cell.angle_gamma   90.00
#
_symmetry.space_group_name_H-M   'P 1'
#
loop_
_entity.id
_entity.type
_entity.pdbx_description
1 polymer ?
#
loop_
_entity_poly.entity_id
_entity_poly.type
_entity_poly.pdbx_seq_one_letter_code
_entity_poly.pdbx_strand_id
1 'polypeptide(L)'
;MTATRVTLAFYRTRLKKFRDTYNSRDLASLTPLEIDEHLAVAGAGLSDSTRHHDAVALERLQKFAIQHKVLDKPVFGILERPRVGRRDRVPTPHETAALLAQASPEFRLIYSALRQCGAQPDSYWQRTICYLNV
;
A
#
# COMPACT_ATOMS: atom_id res chain seq x y z
N MET A 1 -18.77 -6.75 -2.40
CA MET A 1 -17.60 -5.93 -2.81
C MET A 1 -16.50 -6.87 -3.29
N THR A 2 -16.15 -6.81 -4.57
CA THR A 2 -15.05 -7.60 -5.12
C THR A 2 -13.74 -6.85 -4.89
N ALA A 3 -12.76 -7.47 -4.22
CA ALA A 3 -11.46 -6.85 -4.02
C ALA A 3 -10.76 -6.68 -5.39
N THR A 4 -10.23 -5.49 -5.66
CA THR A 4 -9.49 -5.23 -6.91
C THR A 4 -8.16 -5.98 -6.90
N ARG A 5 -7.62 -6.31 -8.08
CA ARG A 5 -6.33 -7.01 -8.22
C ARG A 5 -5.19 -6.31 -7.49
N VAL A 6 -5.21 -4.97 -7.46
CA VAL A 6 -4.22 -4.14 -6.76
C VAL A 6 -4.33 -4.31 -5.25
N THR A 7 -5.54 -4.23 -4.70
CA THR A 7 -5.79 -4.47 -3.26
C THR A 7 -5.35 -5.87 -2.86
N LEU A 8 -5.61 -6.87 -3.70
CA LEU A 8 -5.23 -8.25 -3.45
C LEU A 8 -3.70 -8.44 -3.48
N ALA A 9 -2.99 -7.79 -4.42
CA ALA A 9 -1.54 -7.78 -4.48
C ALA A 9 -0.90 -7.07 -3.26
N PHE A 10 -1.52 -5.98 -2.79
CA PHE A 10 -1.10 -5.30 -1.57
C PHE A 10 -1.14 -6.25 -0.38
N TYR A 11 -2.28 -6.88 -0.09
CA TYR A 11 -2.39 -7.78 1.06
C TYR A 11 -1.47 -9.00 0.93
N ARG A 12 -1.35 -9.60 -0.26
CA ARG A 12 -0.41 -10.70 -0.51
C ARG A 12 1.03 -10.32 -0.18
N THR A 13 1.44 -9.11 -0.52
CA THR A 13 2.80 -8.64 -0.28
C THR A 13 3.04 -8.39 1.22
N ARG A 14 2.12 -7.68 1.87
CA ARG A 14 2.23 -7.30 3.29
C ARG A 14 2.14 -8.50 4.23
N LEU A 15 1.26 -9.45 3.95
CA LEU A 15 1.05 -10.64 4.77
C LEU A 15 2.00 -11.79 4.43
N LYS A 16 2.89 -11.63 3.44
CA LYS A 16 3.78 -12.72 3.00
C LYS A 16 4.67 -13.22 4.14
N LYS A 17 5.43 -12.32 4.78
CA LYS A 17 6.33 -12.69 5.89
C LYS A 17 5.56 -13.32 7.05
N PHE A 18 4.41 -12.74 7.41
CA PHE A 18 3.55 -13.29 8.46
C PHE A 18 3.12 -14.72 8.17
N ARG A 19 2.63 -14.97 6.96
CA ARG A 19 2.27 -16.32 6.51
C ARG A 19 3.49 -17.22 6.54
N ASP A 20 4.60 -16.82 5.94
CA ASP A 20 5.80 -17.68 5.86
C ASP A 20 6.33 -18.06 7.27
N THR A 21 6.11 -17.21 8.29
CA THR A 21 6.44 -17.52 9.70
C THR A 21 5.40 -18.37 10.43
N TYR A 22 4.10 -18.10 10.26
CA TYR A 22 3.05 -18.68 11.13
C TYR A 22 2.05 -19.61 10.41
N ASN A 23 2.22 -19.92 9.13
CA ASN A 23 1.24 -20.71 8.36
C ASN A 23 0.99 -22.14 8.89
N SER A 24 1.90 -22.68 9.70
CA SER A 24 1.74 -23.99 10.34
C SER A 24 0.97 -23.94 11.66
N ARG A 25 0.63 -22.74 12.15
CA ARG A 25 -0.06 -22.54 13.43
C ARG A 25 -1.45 -21.98 13.21
N ASP A 26 -2.34 -22.30 14.14
CA ASP A 26 -3.63 -21.63 14.20
C ASP A 26 -3.44 -20.18 14.64
N LEU A 27 -4.09 -19.24 13.95
CA LEU A 27 -4.07 -17.82 14.27
C LEU A 27 -4.57 -17.55 15.69
N ALA A 28 -5.55 -18.32 16.17
CA ALA A 28 -6.08 -18.19 17.53
C ALA A 28 -5.07 -18.59 18.62
N SER A 29 -4.02 -19.34 18.27
CA SER A 29 -2.97 -19.78 19.19
C SER A 29 -1.84 -18.75 19.36
N LEU A 30 -1.83 -17.69 18.55
CA LEU A 30 -0.81 -16.65 18.65
C LEU A 30 -1.11 -15.72 19.82
N THR A 31 -0.06 -15.25 20.47
CA THR A 31 -0.15 -14.26 21.54
C THR A 31 0.08 -12.85 20.99
N PRO A 32 -0.44 -11.79 21.65
CA PRO A 32 -0.13 -10.42 21.26
C PRO A 32 1.38 -10.14 21.18
N LEU A 33 2.18 -10.70 22.09
CA LEU A 33 3.63 -10.51 22.13
C LEU A 33 4.30 -11.08 20.88
N GLU A 34 3.91 -12.28 20.43
CA GLU A 34 4.45 -12.88 19.20
C GLU A 34 4.13 -12.02 17.96
N ILE A 35 2.98 -11.34 17.94
CA ILE A 35 2.60 -10.44 16.84
C ILE A 35 3.46 -9.18 16.85
N ASP A 36 3.71 -8.60 18.03
CA ASP A 36 4.55 -7.41 18.16
C ASP A 36 6.02 -7.74 17.81
N GLU A 37 6.54 -8.87 18.28
CA GLU A 37 7.87 -9.37 17.90
C GLU A 37 7.97 -9.61 16.39
N HIS A 38 6.94 -10.21 15.78
CA HIS A 38 6.89 -10.38 14.34
C HIS A 38 6.98 -9.04 13.61
N LEU A 39 6.20 -8.04 14.01
CA LEU A 39 6.20 -6.72 13.39
C LEU A 39 7.54 -6.00 13.57
N ALA A 40 8.18 -6.16 14.73
CA ALA A 40 9.51 -5.62 14.99
C ALA A 40 10.57 -6.24 14.05
N VAL A 41 10.57 -7.57 13.91
CA VAL A 41 11.52 -8.29 13.06
C VAL A 41 11.23 -8.07 11.58
N ALA A 42 9.97 -8.20 11.15
CA ALA A 42 9.56 -8.04 9.77
C ALA A 42 9.78 -6.61 9.26
N GLY A 43 9.61 -5.63 10.14
CA GLY A 43 9.78 -4.20 9.90
C GLY A 43 11.21 -3.68 10.04
N ALA A 44 12.15 -4.49 10.53
CA ALA A 44 13.55 -4.08 10.68
C ALA A 44 14.16 -3.64 9.34
N GLY A 45 14.70 -2.42 9.31
CA GLY A 45 15.28 -1.82 8.09
C GLY A 45 14.26 -1.36 7.04
N LEU A 46 12.95 -1.44 7.32
CA LEU A 46 11.91 -0.94 6.42
C LEU A 46 11.49 0.49 6.79
N SER A 47 10.97 1.21 5.80
CA SER A 47 10.41 2.55 6.03
C SER A 47 9.19 2.50 6.95
N ASP A 48 8.95 3.59 7.68
CA ASP A 48 7.79 3.72 8.56
C ASP A 48 6.46 3.56 7.82
N SER A 49 6.39 4.00 6.55
CA SER A 49 5.23 3.74 5.69
C SER A 49 5.01 2.26 5.45
N THR A 50 6.08 1.49 5.25
CA THR A 50 5.98 0.04 5.05
C THR A 50 5.54 -0.65 6.33
N ARG A 51 6.18 -0.35 7.45
CA ARG A 51 5.84 -0.88 8.77
C ARG A 51 4.39 -0.58 9.15
N HIS A 52 3.93 0.64 8.87
CA HIS A 52 2.54 1.04 9.04
C HIS A 52 1.60 0.16 8.22
N HIS A 53 1.90 -0.06 6.94
CA HIS A 53 1.05 -0.87 6.07
C HIS A 53 1.04 -2.36 6.46
N ASP A 54 2.13 -2.91 6.99
CA ASP A 54 2.18 -4.27 7.50
C ASP A 54 1.25 -4.43 8.72
N ALA A 55 1.32 -3.50 9.69
CA ALA A 55 0.41 -3.49 10.83
C ALA A 55 -1.07 -3.30 10.42
N VAL A 56 -1.36 -2.43 9.45
CA VAL A 56 -2.72 -2.26 8.90
C VAL A 56 -3.22 -3.54 8.24
N ALA A 57 -2.35 -4.25 7.50
CA ALA A 57 -2.74 -5.49 6.84
C ALA A 57 -3.12 -6.58 7.84
N LEU A 58 -2.35 -6.73 8.93
CA LEU A 58 -2.66 -7.68 10.00
C LEU A 58 -3.95 -7.34 10.74
N GLU A 59 -4.16 -6.06 11.09
CA GLU A 59 -5.41 -5.64 11.72
C GLU A 59 -6.63 -5.95 10.83
N ARG A 60 -6.51 -5.76 9.51
CA ARG A 60 -7.56 -6.08 8.56
C ARG A 60 -7.80 -7.58 8.43
N LEU A 61 -6.74 -8.39 8.50
CA LEU A 61 -6.85 -9.85 8.52
C LEU A 61 -7.65 -10.32 9.75
N GLN A 62 -7.33 -9.82 10.95
CA GLN A 62 -8.07 -10.17 12.16
C GLN A 62 -9.53 -9.74 12.07
N LYS A 63 -9.80 -8.50 11.63
CA LYS A 63 -11.17 -8.01 11.44
C LYS A 63 -11.96 -8.88 10.46
N PHE A 64 -11.33 -9.28 9.36
CA PHE A 64 -11.94 -10.19 8.38
C PHE A 64 -12.25 -11.56 9.00
N ALA A 65 -11.29 -12.16 9.72
CA ALA A 65 -11.47 -13.45 10.37
C ALA A 65 -12.62 -13.45 11.40
N ILE A 66 -12.75 -12.37 12.19
CA ILE A 66 -13.86 -12.20 13.13
C ILE A 66 -15.20 -12.03 12.38
N GLN A 67 -15.25 -11.17 11.36
CA GLN A 67 -16.46 -10.93 10.57
C GLN A 67 -16.99 -12.21 9.91
N HIS A 68 -16.08 -13.10 9.51
CA HIS A 68 -16.41 -14.38 8.89
C HIS A 68 -16.50 -15.54 9.88
N LYS A 69 -16.49 -15.28 11.20
CA LYS A 69 -16.61 -16.29 12.27
C LYS A 69 -15.53 -17.38 12.21
N VAL A 70 -14.36 -17.04 11.67
CA VAL A 70 -13.16 -17.89 11.73
C VAL A 70 -12.47 -17.71 13.09
N LEU A 71 -12.62 -16.53 13.70
CA LEU A 71 -12.19 -16.22 15.05
C LEU A 71 -13.38 -15.70 15.88
N ASP A 72 -13.50 -16.18 17.11
CA ASP A 72 -14.54 -15.72 18.04
C ASP A 72 -14.19 -14.40 18.72
N LYS A 73 -12.89 -14.14 18.90
CA LYS A 73 -12.36 -12.96 19.59
C LYS A 73 -11.08 -12.43 18.94
N PRO A 74 -10.74 -11.14 19.15
CA PRO A 74 -9.44 -10.60 18.79
C PRO A 74 -8.29 -11.40 19.43
N VAL A 75 -7.27 -11.72 18.64
CA VAL A 75 -6.03 -12.36 19.07
C VAL A 75 -5.09 -11.31 19.66
N PHE A 76 -5.05 -10.14 19.04
CA PHE A 76 -4.24 -9.00 19.46
C PHE A 76 -5.08 -7.71 19.52
N GLY A 77 -4.59 -6.76 20.33
CA GLY A 77 -5.20 -5.46 20.56
C GLY A 77 -4.84 -4.44 19.47
N ILE A 78 -4.63 -3.20 19.89
CA ILE A 78 -4.22 -2.12 18.99
C ILE A 78 -2.72 -2.25 18.72
N LEU A 79 -2.38 -2.55 17.47
CA LEU A 79 -1.00 -2.59 17.01
C LEU A 79 -0.42 -1.17 16.88
N GLU A 80 0.82 -0.99 17.34
CA GLU A 80 1.55 0.25 17.10
C GLU A 80 1.78 0.46 15.61
N ARG A 81 1.55 1.70 15.18
CA ARG A 81 1.67 2.11 13.78
C ARG A 81 2.60 3.31 13.71
N PRO A 82 3.78 3.15 13.10
CA PRO A 82 4.62 4.30 12.79
C PRO A 82 3.82 5.33 11.99
N ARG A 83 4.12 6.62 12.20
CA ARG A 83 3.51 7.68 11.42
C ARG A 83 4.01 7.55 9.98
N VAL A 84 3.09 7.49 9.03
CA VAL A 84 3.45 7.48 7.61
C VAL A 84 4.10 8.82 7.28
N GLY A 85 5.38 8.77 6.90
CA GLY A 85 6.10 9.96 6.44
C GLY A 85 5.36 10.62 5.27
N ARG A 86 5.25 11.95 5.31
CA ARG A 86 4.84 12.72 4.14
C ARG A 86 6.03 12.78 3.18
N ARG A 87 5.78 12.87 1.88
CA ARG A 87 6.85 13.23 0.94
C ARG A 87 7.31 14.63 1.32
N ASP A 88 8.58 14.74 1.70
CA ASP A 88 9.15 15.97 2.26
C ASP A 88 9.23 17.11 1.23
N ARG A 89 9.09 16.80 -0.06
CA ARG A 89 9.34 17.77 -1.12
C ARG A 89 8.48 17.55 -2.36
N VAL A 90 7.97 18.65 -2.88
CA VAL A 90 7.40 18.75 -4.23
C VAL A 90 8.39 19.54 -5.08
N PRO A 91 8.69 19.13 -6.34
CA PRO A 91 9.55 19.91 -7.23
C PRO A 91 9.05 21.34 -7.39
N THR A 92 9.96 22.30 -7.35
CA THR A 92 9.64 23.71 -7.64
C THR A 92 9.28 23.88 -9.12
N PRO A 93 8.61 24.99 -9.51
CA PRO A 93 8.34 25.27 -10.93
C PRO A 93 9.62 25.31 -11.79
N HIS A 94 10.72 25.84 -11.24
CA HIS A 94 12.00 25.90 -11.93
C HIS A 94 12.61 24.51 -12.15
N GLU A 95 12.62 23.65 -11.12
CA GLU A 95 13.10 22.27 -11.25
C GLU A 95 12.25 21.46 -12.22
N THR A 96 10.94 21.68 -12.19
CA THR A 96 10.01 21.07 -13.14
C THR A 96 10.35 21.48 -14.57
N ALA A 97 10.59 22.77 -14.81
CA ALA A 97 10.99 23.25 -16.14
C ALA A 97 12.32 22.64 -16.60
N ALA A 98 13.31 22.53 -15.72
CA ALA A 98 14.60 21.90 -16.01
C ALA A 98 14.47 20.41 -16.35
N LEU A 99 13.62 19.67 -15.61
CA LEU A 99 13.31 18.27 -15.90
C LEU A 99 12.62 18.11 -17.26
N LEU A 100 11.64 18.99 -17.56
CA LEU A 100 10.93 18.94 -18.83
C LEU A 100 11.81 19.32 -20.03
N ALA A 101 12.79 20.22 -19.83
CA ALA A 101 13.74 20.59 -20.89
C ALA A 101 14.59 19.40 -21.37
N GLN A 102 14.89 18.45 -20.47
CA GLN A 102 15.66 17.24 -20.78
C GLN A 102 14.78 16.03 -21.12
N ALA A 103 13.46 16.14 -20.93
CA ALA A 103 12.54 15.04 -21.15
C ALA A 103 12.18 14.87 -22.63
N SER A 104 11.82 13.63 -22.98
CA SER A 104 11.37 13.33 -24.34
C SER A 104 10.10 14.14 -24.71
N PRO A 105 9.86 14.42 -26.00
CA PRO A 105 8.64 15.09 -26.45
C PRO A 105 7.35 14.39 -25.97
N GLU A 106 7.34 13.06 -25.95
CA GLU A 106 6.19 12.24 -25.54
C GLU A 106 5.90 12.43 -24.06
N PHE A 107 6.93 12.39 -23.22
CA PHE A 107 6.78 12.60 -21.78
C PHE A 107 6.26 13.99 -21.47
N ARG A 108 6.74 15.03 -22.17
CA ARG A 108 6.26 16.41 -22.02
C ARG A 108 4.77 16.53 -22.32
N LEU A 109 4.29 15.84 -23.36
CA LEU A 109 2.88 15.84 -23.76
C LEU A 109 1.99 15.14 -22.72
N ILE A 110 2.43 14.00 -22.20
CA ILE A 110 1.72 13.29 -21.13
C ILE A 110 1.67 14.15 -19.86
N TYR A 111 2.80 14.75 -19.48
CA TYR A 111 2.89 15.60 -18.29
C TYR A 111 1.97 16.82 -18.37
N SER A 112 1.93 17.52 -19.51
CA SER A 112 1.05 18.68 -19.69
C SER A 112 -0.42 18.28 -19.64
N ALA A 113 -0.79 17.18 -20.30
CA ALA A 113 -2.15 16.67 -20.27
C ALA A 113 -2.60 16.28 -18.85
N LEU A 114 -1.75 15.58 -18.09
CA LEU A 114 -2.01 15.23 -16.69
C LEU A 114 -2.22 16.48 -15.81
N ARG A 115 -1.39 17.52 -15.99
CA ARG A 115 -1.52 18.78 -15.24
C ARG A 115 -2.81 19.52 -15.55
N GLN A 116 -3.29 19.47 -16.79
CA GLN A 116 -4.52 20.16 -17.20
C GLN A 116 -5.78 19.42 -16.75
N CYS A 117 -5.80 18.09 -16.82
CA CYS A 117 -6.99 17.30 -16.44
C CYS A 117 -7.08 16.98 -14.95
N GLY A 118 -5.98 17.13 -14.19
CA GLY A 118 -5.93 16.79 -12.76
C GLY A 118 -6.12 15.29 -12.47
N ALA A 119 -6.05 14.43 -13.50
CA ALA A 119 -6.20 12.99 -13.33
C ALA A 119 -4.95 12.37 -12.69
N GLN A 120 -5.14 11.28 -11.96
CA GLN A 120 -4.03 10.44 -11.56
C GLN A 120 -3.47 9.72 -12.81
N PRO A 121 -2.16 9.47 -12.91
CA PRO A 121 -1.57 8.83 -14.09
C PRO A 121 -2.28 7.53 -14.48
N ASP A 122 -2.56 6.66 -13.52
CA ASP A 122 -3.22 5.37 -13.76
C ASP A 122 -4.66 5.51 -14.28
N SER A 123 -5.38 6.56 -13.88
CA SER A 123 -6.74 6.82 -14.36
C SER A 123 -6.77 7.58 -15.68
N TYR A 124 -5.73 8.38 -15.97
CA TYR A 124 -5.56 9.02 -17.26
C TYR A 124 -5.38 8.00 -18.38
N TRP A 125 -4.52 6.99 -18.21
CA TRP A 125 -4.33 5.94 -19.22
C TRP A 125 -5.61 5.19 -19.56
N GLN A 126 -6.44 4.90 -18.56
CA GLN A 126 -7.72 4.23 -18.75
C GLN A 126 -8.75 5.11 -19.47
N ARG A 127 -8.74 6.43 -19.22
CA ARG A 127 -9.65 7.37 -19.89
C ARG A 127 -9.22 7.67 -21.32
N THR A 128 -7.94 7.90 -21.57
CA THR A 128 -7.43 8.31 -22.89
C THR A 128 -7.60 7.20 -23.95
N ILE A 129 -7.50 5.92 -23.57
CA ILE A 129 -7.79 4.79 -24.48
C ILE A 129 -9.27 4.72 -24.87
N CYS A 130 -10.19 5.15 -24.01
CA CYS A 130 -11.62 5.20 -24.33
C CYS A 130 -12.00 6.38 -25.24
N TYR A 131 -11.26 7.49 -25.21
CA TYR A 131 -11.54 8.67 -26.03
C TYR A 131 -10.83 8.69 -27.39
N LEU A 132 -9.88 7.78 -27.63
CA LEU A 132 -9.13 7.65 -28.90
C LEU A 132 -9.63 6.50 -29.80
N ASN A 133 -10.71 5.79 -29.40
CA ASN A 133 -11.41 4.81 -30.23
C ASN A 133 -12.76 5.37 -30.72
N VAL A 134 -12.73 6.56 -31.32
CA VAL A 134 -13.83 7.11 -32.15
C VAL A 134 -13.28 7.31 -33.56
#